data_AF-A0A068YKH1-F1
#
_entry.id   AF-A0A068YKH1-F1
#
_cell.length_a   1.000
_cell.length_b   1.000
_cell.length_c   1.000
_cell.angle_alpha   90.00
_cell.angle_beta   90.00
_cell.angle_gamma   90.00
#
_symmetry.space_group_name_H-M   'P 1'
#
loop_
_entity.id
_entity.type
_entity.pdbx_description
1 polymer ?
#
loop_
_entity_poly.entity_id
_entity_poly.type
_entity_poly.pdbx_seq_one_letter_code
_entity_poly.pdbx_strand_id
1 'polypeptide(L)'
;MTTELSRFQDRFVQALWALPDALPEHLRDLTDQPGFAVYRNTVIRGCIDALQANYPAVSRLVGEDWFRAAAALHARAQPPVDPRLLMYGADFPGFLAGFAPAADLPYLHDVARLDRFWTEAHVAADAPVLKPSALAGLPPEQLGALVLQPHPAARWAWFDDQPIYTLWQRNRQDALQGLDSGDALDWTGEGALLTRPEGAVAWSALEAGGCAFLDACAAGRPLALAADEALARQADCDLARLMTLLLQAGAFCSAQTVSIPTPNHQELT
;
A
#
# COMPACT_ATOMS: atom_id res chain seq x y z
N MET A 1 -38.98 -2.15 3.78
CA MET A 1 -39.62 -1.95 2.46
C MET A 1 -38.65 -1.17 1.59
N THR A 2 -38.04 -1.81 0.59
CA THR A 2 -37.14 -1.14 -0.35
C THR A 2 -37.95 -0.20 -1.24
N THR A 3 -37.61 1.09 -1.22
CA THR A 3 -38.30 2.14 -1.99
C THR A 3 -38.14 1.91 -3.49
N GLU A 4 -39.02 2.49 -4.32
CA GLU A 4 -38.90 2.41 -5.78
C GLU A 4 -37.55 2.97 -6.28
N LEU A 5 -37.06 4.04 -5.63
CA LEU A 5 -35.76 4.63 -5.94
C LEU A 5 -34.59 3.67 -5.66
N SER A 6 -34.58 3.01 -4.50
CA SER A 6 -33.50 2.07 -4.16
C SER A 6 -33.48 0.89 -5.13
N ARG A 7 -34.65 0.35 -5.52
CA ARG A 7 -34.72 -0.71 -6.54
C ARG A 7 -34.21 -0.25 -7.91
N PHE A 8 -34.50 0.98 -8.30
CA PHE A 8 -33.95 1.55 -9.53
C PHE A 8 -32.43 1.70 -9.44
N GLN A 9 -31.89 2.21 -8.35
CA GLN A 9 -30.45 2.37 -8.13
C GLN A 9 -29.71 1.03 -8.17
N ASP A 10 -30.25 0.01 -7.51
CA ASP A 10 -29.66 -1.34 -7.52
C ASP A 10 -29.62 -1.93 -8.94
N ARG A 11 -30.72 -1.81 -9.69
CA ARG A 11 -30.79 -2.26 -11.09
C ARG A 11 -29.84 -1.47 -11.99
N PHE A 12 -29.73 -0.16 -11.79
CA PHE A 12 -28.83 0.70 -12.54
C PHE A 12 -27.37 0.30 -12.32
N VAL A 13 -26.95 0.14 -11.06
CA VAL A 13 -25.59 -0.31 -10.69
C VAL A 13 -25.32 -1.70 -11.27
N GLN A 14 -26.29 -2.64 -11.16
CA GLN A 14 -26.18 -3.97 -11.74
C GLN A 14 -25.96 -3.88 -13.27
N ALA A 15 -26.71 -3.05 -13.97
CA ALA A 15 -26.62 -2.89 -15.42
C ALA A 15 -25.29 -2.27 -15.87
N LEU A 16 -24.65 -1.41 -15.06
CA LEU A 16 -23.35 -0.82 -15.39
C LEU A 16 -22.26 -1.87 -15.53
N TRP A 17 -22.31 -2.90 -14.69
CA TRP A 17 -21.26 -3.92 -14.57
C TRP A 17 -21.61 -5.24 -15.25
N ALA A 18 -22.90 -5.49 -15.55
CA ALA A 18 -23.36 -6.70 -16.22
C ALA A 18 -22.72 -6.89 -17.60
N LEU A 19 -22.05 -8.03 -17.84
CA LEU A 19 -21.49 -8.35 -19.16
C LEU A 19 -22.60 -8.35 -20.24
N PRO A 20 -22.33 -7.83 -21.46
CA PRO A 20 -23.31 -7.79 -22.54
C PRO A 20 -23.99 -9.15 -22.81
N ASP A 21 -23.22 -10.23 -22.73
CA ASP A 21 -23.70 -11.59 -23.04
C ASP A 21 -24.47 -12.25 -21.87
N ALA A 22 -24.45 -11.63 -20.69
CA ALA A 22 -25.08 -12.14 -19.47
C ALA A 22 -26.13 -11.17 -18.90
N LEU A 23 -26.68 -10.31 -19.76
CA LEU A 23 -27.53 -9.19 -19.34
C LEU A 23 -28.95 -9.68 -18.98
N PRO A 24 -29.37 -9.59 -17.70
CA PRO A 24 -30.69 -10.03 -17.30
C PRO A 24 -31.82 -9.26 -17.99
N GLU A 25 -32.93 -9.95 -18.29
CA GLU A 25 -34.08 -9.35 -18.99
C GLU A 25 -34.66 -8.15 -18.23
N HIS A 26 -34.65 -8.19 -16.89
CA HIS A 26 -35.12 -7.09 -16.04
C HIS A 26 -34.20 -5.86 -16.05
N LEU A 27 -33.13 -5.82 -16.83
CA LEU A 27 -32.27 -4.64 -17.00
C LEU A 27 -32.38 -4.02 -18.40
N ARG A 28 -33.11 -4.65 -19.33
CA ARG A 28 -33.20 -4.20 -20.73
C ARG A 28 -33.82 -2.82 -20.89
N ASP A 29 -34.81 -2.50 -20.05
CA ASP A 29 -35.42 -1.17 -20.00
C ASP A 29 -34.41 -0.05 -19.70
N LEU A 30 -33.32 -0.36 -18.99
CA LEU A 30 -32.21 0.55 -18.77
C LEU A 30 -31.19 0.49 -19.91
N THR A 31 -30.77 -0.70 -20.33
CA THR A 31 -29.65 -0.86 -21.27
C THR A 31 -29.98 -0.54 -22.72
N ASP A 32 -31.25 -0.64 -23.10
CA ASP A 32 -31.71 -0.32 -24.47
C ASP A 32 -31.80 1.20 -24.70
N GLN A 33 -31.67 2.00 -23.63
CA GLN A 33 -31.63 3.46 -23.75
C GLN A 33 -30.29 3.90 -24.36
N PRO A 34 -30.28 4.70 -25.44
CA PRO A 34 -29.04 5.12 -26.10
C PRO A 34 -28.04 5.82 -25.16
N GLY A 35 -28.54 6.58 -24.19
CA GLY A 35 -27.70 7.28 -23.20
C GLY A 35 -27.02 6.34 -22.20
N PHE A 36 -27.56 5.15 -21.96
CA PHE A 36 -27.02 4.20 -21.00
C PHE A 36 -25.65 3.68 -21.45
N ALA A 37 -25.51 3.31 -22.73
CA ALA A 37 -24.23 2.85 -23.28
C ALA A 37 -23.14 3.92 -23.17
N VAL A 38 -23.47 5.19 -23.44
CA VAL A 38 -22.54 6.33 -23.30
C VAL A 38 -22.11 6.52 -21.83
N TYR A 39 -23.06 6.46 -20.91
CA TYR A 39 -22.79 6.59 -19.48
C TYR A 39 -21.91 5.43 -18.98
N ARG A 40 -22.26 4.20 -19.35
CA ARG A 40 -21.50 3.00 -19.02
C ARG A 40 -20.05 3.08 -19.51
N ASN A 41 -19.85 3.53 -20.76
CA ASN A 41 -18.50 3.72 -21.31
C ASN A 41 -17.73 4.80 -20.53
N THR A 42 -18.40 5.87 -20.11
CA THR A 42 -17.80 6.91 -19.28
C THR A 42 -17.35 6.37 -17.92
N VAL A 43 -18.17 5.51 -17.29
CA VAL A 43 -17.83 4.87 -16.01
C VAL A 43 -16.59 3.99 -16.14
N ILE A 44 -16.55 3.11 -17.14
CA ILE A 44 -15.38 2.25 -17.39
C ILE A 44 -14.13 3.07 -17.67
N ARG A 45 -14.25 4.11 -18.51
CA ARG A 45 -13.14 5.02 -18.80
C ARG A 45 -12.62 5.70 -17.53
N GLY A 46 -13.51 6.19 -16.66
CA GLY A 46 -13.13 6.78 -15.38
C GLY A 46 -12.41 5.80 -14.44
N CYS A 47 -12.78 4.52 -14.46
CA CYS A 47 -12.08 3.49 -13.69
C CYS A 47 -10.67 3.22 -14.23
N ILE A 48 -10.52 3.16 -15.55
CA ILE A 48 -9.22 3.00 -16.21
C ILE A 48 -8.31 4.20 -15.90
N ASP A 49 -8.83 5.41 -16.05
CA ASP A 49 -8.09 6.65 -15.79
C ASP A 49 -7.68 6.73 -14.30
N ALA A 50 -8.55 6.30 -13.38
CA ALA A 50 -8.23 6.21 -11.96
C ALA A 50 -7.11 5.19 -11.67
N LEU A 51 -7.19 3.99 -12.25
CA LEU A 51 -6.12 2.99 -12.10
C LEU A 51 -4.79 3.53 -12.63
N GLN A 52 -4.79 4.19 -13.79
CA GLN A 52 -3.58 4.74 -14.39
C GLN A 52 -2.96 5.84 -13.52
N ALA A 53 -3.79 6.68 -12.89
CA ALA A 53 -3.34 7.68 -11.94
C ALA A 53 -2.82 7.08 -10.62
N ASN A 54 -3.42 5.98 -10.16
CA ASN A 54 -3.05 5.31 -8.91
C ASN A 54 -1.81 4.41 -9.05
N TYR A 55 -1.53 3.91 -10.27
CA TYR A 55 -0.43 2.99 -10.60
C TYR A 55 0.54 3.55 -11.67
N PRO A 56 1.13 4.73 -11.46
CA PRO A 56 1.94 5.40 -12.47
C PRO A 56 3.24 4.66 -12.80
N ALA A 57 3.89 4.00 -11.82
CA ALA A 57 5.12 3.26 -12.07
C ALA A 57 4.85 2.03 -12.94
N VAL A 58 3.75 1.32 -12.66
CA VAL A 58 3.27 0.21 -13.50
C VAL A 58 2.97 0.70 -14.91
N SER A 59 2.19 1.78 -15.05
CA SER A 59 1.82 2.35 -16.35
C SER A 59 3.04 2.75 -17.17
N ARG A 60 4.11 3.25 -16.52
CA ARG A 60 5.35 3.61 -17.19
C ARG A 60 6.14 2.38 -17.67
N LEU A 61 6.21 1.33 -16.85
CA LEU A 61 6.94 0.09 -17.16
C LEU A 61 6.36 -0.66 -18.36
N VAL A 62 5.03 -0.77 -18.43
CA VAL A 62 4.33 -1.57 -19.43
C VAL A 62 3.86 -0.77 -20.64
N GLY A 63 3.84 0.56 -20.53
CA GLY A 63 3.26 1.46 -21.51
C GLY A 63 1.74 1.62 -21.38
N GLU A 64 1.24 2.74 -21.90
CA GLU A 64 -0.16 3.15 -21.72
C GLU A 64 -1.17 2.16 -22.32
N ASP A 65 -0.93 1.67 -23.54
CA ASP A 65 -1.87 0.76 -24.22
C ASP A 65 -2.03 -0.57 -23.48
N TRP A 66 -0.92 -1.16 -23.04
CA TRP A 66 -0.93 -2.39 -22.23
C TRP A 66 -1.66 -2.13 -20.92
N PHE A 67 -1.32 -1.03 -20.23
CA PHE A 67 -1.92 -0.68 -18.95
C PHE A 67 -3.43 -0.52 -19.07
N ARG A 68 -3.89 0.26 -20.06
CA ARG A 68 -5.32 0.51 -20.28
C ARG A 68 -6.09 -0.78 -20.60
N ALA A 69 -5.49 -1.71 -21.35
CA ALA A 69 -6.10 -3.01 -21.61
C ALA A 69 -6.24 -3.85 -20.33
N ALA A 70 -5.19 -3.95 -19.51
CA ALA A 70 -5.22 -4.65 -18.23
C ALA A 70 -6.21 -4.02 -17.24
N ALA A 71 -6.21 -2.69 -17.14
CA ALA A 71 -7.11 -1.91 -16.31
C ALA A 71 -8.58 -2.08 -16.72
N ALA A 72 -8.88 -2.18 -18.02
CA ALA A 72 -10.24 -2.43 -18.49
C ALA A 72 -10.77 -3.82 -18.09
N LEU A 73 -9.91 -4.84 -18.12
CA LEU A 73 -10.25 -6.18 -17.65
C LEU A 73 -10.48 -6.20 -16.14
N HIS A 74 -9.56 -5.60 -15.38
CA HIS A 74 -9.69 -5.46 -13.94
C HIS A 74 -10.97 -4.71 -13.57
N ALA A 75 -11.28 -3.58 -14.22
CA ALA A 75 -12.45 -2.78 -13.88
C ALA A 75 -13.80 -3.48 -14.13
N ARG A 76 -13.85 -4.42 -15.08
CA ARG A 76 -15.02 -5.24 -15.32
C ARG A 76 -15.15 -6.37 -14.30
N ALA A 77 -14.04 -6.94 -13.86
CA ALA A 77 -14.02 -8.03 -12.89
C ALA A 77 -14.22 -7.52 -11.46
N GLN A 78 -13.60 -6.39 -11.13
CA GLN A 78 -13.61 -5.74 -9.84
C GLN A 78 -14.02 -4.26 -9.98
N PRO A 79 -15.32 -3.97 -9.96
CA PRO A 79 -15.80 -2.58 -9.96
C PRO A 79 -15.43 -1.85 -8.66
N PRO A 80 -15.32 -0.50 -8.68
CA PRO A 80 -15.09 0.27 -7.46
C PRO A 80 -16.19 0.06 -6.42
N VAL A 81 -15.80 -0.24 -5.18
CA VAL A 81 -16.69 -0.37 -4.02
C VAL A 81 -16.66 0.85 -3.10
N ASP A 82 -15.70 1.75 -3.31
CA ASP A 82 -15.53 3.01 -2.59
C ASP A 82 -15.69 4.16 -3.59
N PRO A 83 -16.46 5.22 -3.27
CA PRO A 83 -16.61 6.38 -4.15
C PRO A 83 -15.31 7.15 -4.38
N ARG A 84 -14.29 6.99 -3.52
CA ARG A 84 -12.99 7.61 -3.67
C ARG A 84 -12.17 6.83 -4.69
N LEU A 85 -12.16 7.30 -5.94
CA LEU A 85 -11.38 6.69 -7.01
C LEU A 85 -9.87 6.66 -6.75
N LEU A 86 -9.36 7.54 -5.88
CA LEU A 86 -7.97 7.46 -5.40
C LEU A 86 -7.67 6.14 -4.68
N MET A 87 -8.66 5.52 -4.03
CA MET A 87 -8.51 4.23 -3.36
C MET A 87 -8.76 3.03 -4.27
N TYR A 88 -9.18 3.27 -5.52
CA TYR A 88 -9.58 2.22 -6.43
C TYR A 88 -8.40 1.36 -6.90
N GLY A 89 -8.66 0.06 -7.08
CA GLY A 89 -7.69 -0.93 -7.53
C GLY A 89 -6.87 -1.56 -6.41
N ALA A 90 -7.32 -1.59 -5.15
CA ALA A 90 -6.55 -2.16 -4.04
C ALA A 90 -6.06 -3.61 -4.30
N ASP A 91 -6.82 -4.37 -5.09
CA ASP A 91 -6.55 -5.75 -5.53
C ASP A 91 -5.84 -5.84 -6.90
N PHE A 92 -5.59 -4.70 -7.56
CA PHE A 92 -4.88 -4.66 -8.84
C PHE A 92 -3.48 -5.30 -8.80
N PRO A 93 -2.66 -5.16 -7.74
CA PRO A 93 -1.42 -5.92 -7.63
C PRO A 93 -1.64 -7.43 -7.67
N GLY A 94 -2.64 -7.95 -6.95
CA GLY A 94 -2.98 -9.37 -6.95
C GLY A 94 -3.52 -9.84 -8.31
N PHE A 95 -4.30 -9.00 -8.99
CA PHE A 95 -4.72 -9.24 -10.36
C PHE A 95 -3.52 -9.39 -11.31
N LEU A 96 -2.52 -8.49 -11.23
CA LEU A 96 -1.32 -8.54 -12.07
C LEU A 96 -0.48 -9.79 -11.82
N ALA A 97 -0.40 -10.27 -10.57
CA ALA A 97 0.32 -11.50 -10.24
C ALA A 97 -0.26 -12.74 -10.94
N GLY A 98 -1.57 -12.76 -11.21
CA GLY A 98 -2.25 -13.84 -11.94
C GLY A 98 -2.51 -13.54 -13.42
N PHE A 99 -2.06 -12.40 -13.93
CA PHE A 99 -2.40 -11.95 -15.28
C PHE A 99 -1.43 -12.54 -16.30
N ALA A 100 -1.90 -13.49 -17.13
CA ALA A 100 -1.05 -14.20 -18.09
C ALA A 100 -0.21 -13.27 -19.01
N PRO A 101 -0.71 -12.12 -19.51
CA PRO A 101 0.11 -11.18 -20.27
C PRO A 101 1.23 -10.48 -19.49
N ALA A 102 1.27 -10.60 -18.15
CA ALA A 102 2.35 -10.12 -17.28
C ALA A 102 3.30 -11.25 -16.82
N ALA A 103 3.18 -12.47 -17.37
CA ALA A 103 3.96 -13.62 -16.91
C ALA A 103 5.49 -13.42 -17.02
N ASP A 104 5.95 -12.68 -18.03
CA ASP A 104 7.36 -12.36 -18.23
C ASP A 104 7.84 -11.17 -17.39
N LEU A 105 6.96 -10.59 -16.56
CA LEU A 105 7.21 -9.44 -15.70
C LEU A 105 6.91 -9.78 -14.23
N PRO A 106 7.65 -10.73 -13.62
CA PRO A 106 7.35 -11.23 -12.27
C PRO A 106 7.40 -10.12 -11.20
N TYR A 107 8.16 -9.05 -11.42
CA TYR A 107 8.28 -7.89 -10.53
C TYR A 107 7.09 -6.92 -10.58
N LEU A 108 6.24 -7.00 -11.62
CA LEU A 108 5.25 -5.96 -11.89
C LEU A 108 4.21 -5.82 -10.77
N HIS A 109 3.81 -6.95 -10.19
CA HIS A 109 2.84 -6.98 -9.11
C HIS A 109 3.39 -6.32 -7.83
N ASP A 110 4.68 -6.49 -7.53
CA ASP A 110 5.33 -5.86 -6.38
C ASP A 110 5.60 -4.37 -6.60
N VAL A 111 5.91 -3.96 -7.84
CA VAL A 111 5.94 -2.53 -8.20
C VAL A 111 4.55 -1.91 -8.01
N ALA A 112 3.48 -2.61 -8.39
CA ALA A 112 2.11 -2.16 -8.14
C ALA A 112 1.80 -2.05 -6.64
N ARG A 113 2.34 -2.94 -5.80
CA ARG A 113 2.22 -2.80 -4.33
C ARG A 113 2.85 -1.52 -3.81
N LEU A 114 3.98 -1.08 -4.37
CA LEU A 114 4.59 0.19 -3.96
C LEU A 114 3.82 1.43 -4.44
N ASP A 115 3.24 1.39 -5.63
CA ASP A 115 2.28 2.42 -6.08
C ASP A 115 1.08 2.51 -5.12
N ARG A 116 0.59 1.35 -4.67
CA ARG A 116 -0.47 1.28 -3.67
C ARG A 116 -0.03 1.83 -2.31
N PHE A 117 1.16 1.48 -1.83
CA PHE A 117 1.71 2.00 -0.57
C PHE A 117 1.80 3.51 -0.57
N TRP A 118 2.18 4.12 -1.69
CA TRP A 118 2.24 5.57 -1.80
C TRP A 118 0.85 6.19 -1.60
N THR A 119 -0.16 5.65 -2.28
CA THR A 119 -1.54 6.13 -2.18
C THR A 119 -2.07 5.96 -0.76
N GLU A 120 -1.82 4.81 -0.13
CA GLU A 120 -2.22 4.55 1.25
C GLU A 120 -1.53 5.47 2.26
N ALA A 121 -0.24 5.73 2.09
CA ALA A 121 0.48 6.71 2.89
C ALA A 121 -0.07 8.12 2.68
N HIS A 122 -0.40 8.49 1.44
CA HIS A 122 -0.91 9.81 1.08
C HIS A 122 -2.26 10.12 1.73
N VAL A 123 -3.14 9.13 1.85
CA VAL A 123 -4.50 9.29 2.38
C VAL A 123 -4.69 8.79 3.81
N ALA A 124 -3.63 8.28 4.45
CA ALA A 124 -3.69 7.77 5.82
C ALA A 124 -4.17 8.86 6.79
N ALA A 125 -4.75 8.41 7.91
CA ALA A 125 -5.12 9.31 9.01
C ALA A 125 -3.88 10.07 9.52
N ASP A 126 -4.07 11.36 9.81
CA ASP A 126 -3.02 12.17 10.43
C ASP A 126 -2.77 11.71 11.86
N ALA A 127 -1.50 11.65 12.25
CA ALA A 127 -1.06 11.36 13.60
C ALA A 127 0.22 12.16 13.90
N PRO A 128 0.55 12.42 15.17
CA PRO A 128 1.83 13.02 15.51
C PRO A 128 2.97 12.06 15.16
N VAL A 129 4.15 12.60 14.85
CA VAL A 129 5.38 11.82 14.70
C VAL A 129 6.08 11.72 16.05
N LEU A 130 6.54 10.51 16.41
CA LEU A 130 7.34 10.25 17.60
C LEU A 130 8.69 10.97 17.49
N LYS A 131 8.94 11.95 18.37
CA LYS A 131 10.19 12.70 18.39
C LYS A 131 11.29 11.89 19.09
N PRO A 132 12.55 11.94 18.61
CA PRO A 132 13.69 11.29 19.28
C PRO A 132 13.82 11.67 20.77
N SER A 133 13.47 12.91 21.13
CA SER A 133 13.49 13.40 22.51
C SER A 133 12.58 12.62 23.47
N ALA A 134 11.55 11.93 22.97
CA ALA A 134 10.65 11.12 23.78
C ALA A 134 11.31 9.80 24.25
N LEU A 135 12.38 9.38 23.57
CA LEU A 135 13.17 8.18 23.91
C LEU A 135 14.48 8.55 24.61
N ALA A 136 14.93 9.80 24.47
CA ALA A 136 16.18 10.28 25.03
C ALA A 136 16.18 10.19 26.57
N GLY A 137 17.24 9.60 27.13
CA GLY A 137 17.44 9.51 28.57
C GLY A 137 16.71 8.35 29.27
N LEU A 138 15.97 7.51 28.53
CA LEU A 138 15.44 6.28 29.09
C LEU A 138 16.59 5.26 29.33
N PRO A 139 16.62 4.57 30.49
CA PRO A 139 17.57 3.50 30.72
C PRO A 139 17.29 2.31 29.77
N PRO A 140 18.30 1.51 29.42
CA PRO A 140 18.18 0.42 28.45
C PRO A 140 17.01 -0.54 28.73
N GLU A 141 16.75 -0.85 30.01
CA GLU A 141 15.69 -1.76 30.42
C GLU A 141 14.30 -1.18 30.14
N GLN A 142 14.12 0.12 30.34
CA GLN A 142 12.85 0.81 30.02
C GLN A 142 12.68 0.97 28.52
N LEU A 143 13.77 1.30 27.81
CA LEU A 143 13.78 1.44 26.36
C LEU A 143 13.39 0.11 25.70
N GLY A 144 14.01 -1.00 26.11
CA GLY A 144 13.70 -2.34 25.60
C GLY A 144 12.26 -2.80 25.84
N ALA A 145 11.60 -2.28 26.87
CA ALA A 145 10.21 -2.58 27.22
C ALA A 145 9.16 -1.71 26.48
N LEU A 146 9.59 -0.71 25.71
CA LEU A 146 8.68 0.13 24.92
C LEU A 146 8.09 -0.64 23.74
N VAL A 147 6.82 -0.41 23.44
CA VAL A 147 6.18 -0.78 22.20
C VAL A 147 6.07 0.47 21.34
N LEU A 148 6.82 0.50 20.24
CA LEU A 148 6.73 1.58 19.26
C LEU A 148 5.56 1.28 18.32
N GLN A 149 4.70 2.27 18.11
CA GLN A 149 3.56 2.16 17.21
C GLN A 149 3.92 2.77 15.85
N PRO A 150 3.94 1.98 14.76
CA PRO A 150 4.13 2.53 13.43
C PRO A 150 3.10 3.62 13.13
N HIS A 151 3.55 4.65 12.42
CA HIS A 151 2.69 5.75 12.01
C HIS A 151 1.61 5.21 11.05
N PRO A 152 0.35 5.67 11.10
CA PRO A 152 -0.71 5.18 10.20
C PRO A 152 -0.39 5.34 8.70
N ALA A 153 0.45 6.33 8.37
CA ALA A 153 0.97 6.60 7.03
C ALA A 153 2.26 5.82 6.68
N ALA A 154 2.84 5.05 7.61
CA ALA A 154 4.01 4.22 7.32
C ALA A 154 3.58 2.96 6.55
N ARG A 155 4.26 2.68 5.45
CA ARG A 155 4.14 1.44 4.68
C ARG A 155 5.53 0.92 4.37
N TRP A 156 5.73 -0.38 4.51
CA TRP A 156 7.01 -1.01 4.22
C TRP A 156 6.79 -2.42 3.71
N ALA A 157 7.78 -2.91 2.97
CA ALA A 157 7.87 -4.30 2.57
C ALA A 157 9.31 -4.63 2.18
N TRP A 158 9.68 -5.88 2.42
CA TRP A 158 10.85 -6.50 1.84
C TRP A 158 10.41 -7.33 0.62
N PHE A 159 11.19 -7.28 -0.45
CA PHE A 159 10.98 -8.06 -1.67
C PHE A 159 12.21 -8.92 -1.92
N ASP A 160 12.05 -10.24 -1.88
CA ASP A 160 13.16 -11.17 -2.08
C ASP A 160 13.56 -11.23 -3.57
N ASP A 161 14.86 -11.35 -3.82
CA ASP A 161 15.48 -11.61 -5.13
C ASP A 161 15.18 -10.61 -6.26
N GLN A 162 14.55 -9.46 -5.97
CA GLN A 162 14.14 -8.49 -6.99
C GLN A 162 14.32 -7.04 -6.52
N PRO A 163 14.83 -6.15 -7.40
CA PRO A 163 15.12 -4.75 -7.07
C PRO A 163 13.85 -3.89 -7.20
N ILE A 164 12.80 -4.27 -6.46
CA ILE A 164 11.46 -3.68 -6.58
C ILE A 164 11.48 -2.20 -6.22
N TYR A 165 12.18 -1.82 -5.15
CA TYR A 165 12.25 -0.42 -4.70
C TYR A 165 12.89 0.45 -5.78
N THR A 166 14.01 0.02 -6.35
CA THR A 166 14.73 0.72 -7.41
C THR A 166 13.90 0.80 -8.68
N LEU A 167 13.27 -0.31 -9.11
CA LEU A 167 12.39 -0.33 -10.28
C LEU A 167 11.22 0.65 -10.11
N TRP A 168 10.55 0.61 -8.96
CA TRP A 168 9.45 1.50 -8.66
C TRP A 168 9.89 2.97 -8.59
N GLN A 169 10.98 3.27 -7.87
CA GLN A 169 11.48 4.63 -7.70
C GLN A 169 11.81 5.28 -9.05
N ARG A 170 12.54 4.57 -9.92
CA ARG A 170 12.90 5.04 -11.27
C ARG A 170 11.67 5.31 -12.14
N ASN A 171 10.60 4.57 -11.93
CA ASN A 171 9.39 4.68 -12.75
C ASN A 171 8.30 5.59 -12.16
N ARG A 172 8.41 5.96 -10.88
CA ARG A 172 7.51 6.90 -10.23
C ARG A 172 8.01 8.34 -10.28
N GLN A 173 9.32 8.55 -10.24
CA GLN A 173 9.90 9.90 -10.37
C GLN A 173 9.67 10.44 -11.78
N ASP A 174 9.37 11.74 -11.87
CA ASP A 174 8.98 12.40 -13.12
C ASP A 174 10.08 12.25 -14.19
N ALA A 175 9.65 12.05 -15.44
CA ALA A 175 10.49 11.67 -16.58
C ALA A 175 11.61 12.68 -16.91
N LEU A 176 11.52 13.90 -16.39
CA LEU A 176 12.45 14.99 -16.63
C LEU A 176 13.72 14.94 -15.74
N GLN A 177 13.72 14.14 -14.66
CA GLN A 177 14.86 14.00 -13.76
C GLN A 177 15.43 12.58 -13.69
N GLY A 178 14.66 11.58 -14.13
CA GLY A 178 15.14 10.21 -14.31
C GLY A 178 16.01 10.10 -15.57
N LEU A 179 17.19 10.71 -15.54
CA LEU A 179 18.26 10.31 -16.44
C LEU A 179 18.43 8.80 -16.26
N ASP A 180 18.26 8.09 -17.36
CA ASP A 180 18.65 6.70 -17.57
C ASP A 180 20.11 6.59 -17.15
N SER A 181 20.33 6.37 -15.86
CA SER A 181 21.62 5.95 -15.34
C SER A 181 21.72 4.55 -15.91
N GLY A 182 22.38 4.41 -17.06
CA GLY A 182 22.65 3.15 -17.75
C GLY A 182 23.47 2.15 -16.91
N ASP A 183 23.45 2.31 -15.60
CA ASP A 183 23.94 1.40 -14.59
C ASP A 183 23.05 0.16 -14.60
N ALA A 184 23.71 -0.98 -14.74
CA ALA A 184 23.07 -2.28 -14.64
C ALA A 184 22.28 -2.38 -13.33
N LEU A 185 21.03 -2.83 -13.41
CA LEU A 185 20.25 -3.20 -12.24
C LEU A 185 20.84 -4.48 -11.65
N ASP A 186 21.20 -4.43 -10.37
CA ASP A 186 21.49 -5.64 -9.62
C ASP A 186 20.18 -6.32 -9.26
N TRP A 187 20.04 -7.59 -9.64
CA TRP A 187 18.81 -8.36 -9.39
C TRP A 187 18.86 -9.01 -8.01
N THR A 188 18.87 -8.15 -7.00
CA THR A 188 18.93 -8.53 -5.59
C THR A 188 17.72 -8.00 -4.84
N GLY A 189 17.39 -8.65 -3.71
CA GLY A 189 16.25 -8.25 -2.89
C GLY A 189 16.43 -6.87 -2.29
N GLU A 190 15.35 -6.10 -2.27
CA GLU A 190 15.30 -4.74 -1.74
C GLU A 190 14.10 -4.57 -0.82
N GLY A 191 14.20 -3.63 0.12
CA GLY A 191 13.05 -3.18 0.89
C GLY A 191 12.78 -1.71 0.68
N ALA A 192 11.52 -1.33 0.89
CA ALA A 192 11.04 0.02 0.76
C ALA A 192 10.39 0.48 2.07
N LEU A 193 10.59 1.75 2.41
CA LEU A 193 9.83 2.47 3.42
C LEU A 193 9.18 3.68 2.76
N LEU A 194 7.87 3.82 2.93
CA LEU A 194 7.10 5.01 2.56
C LEU A 194 6.48 5.59 3.82
N THR A 195 6.67 6.89 4.02
CA THR A 195 6.10 7.64 5.14
C THR A 195 5.53 8.96 4.64
N ARG A 196 4.82 9.69 5.50
CA ARG A 196 4.27 11.01 5.16
C ARG A 196 4.59 12.06 6.25
N PRO A 197 5.88 12.33 6.54
CA PRO A 197 6.23 13.43 7.44
C PRO A 197 5.78 14.75 6.79
N GLU A 198 5.21 15.65 7.59
CA GLU A 198 4.85 17.01 7.14
C GLU A 198 3.83 17.07 5.97
N GLY A 199 3.07 15.99 5.75
CA GLY A 199 1.99 15.94 4.75
C GLY A 199 2.42 15.55 3.32
N ALA A 200 3.72 15.36 3.07
CA ALA A 200 4.24 14.90 1.78
C ALA A 200 4.73 13.45 1.89
N VAL A 201 4.36 12.58 0.94
CA VAL A 201 4.84 11.20 0.94
C VAL A 201 6.32 11.18 0.55
N ALA A 202 7.15 10.67 1.45
CA ALA A 202 8.57 10.43 1.25
C ALA A 202 8.82 8.92 1.19
N TRP A 203 9.90 8.52 0.54
CA TRP A 203 10.30 7.11 0.44
C TRP A 203 11.81 6.94 0.49
N SER A 204 12.24 5.78 0.97
CA SER A 204 13.64 5.39 1.05
C SER A 204 13.77 3.88 0.92
N ALA A 205 14.96 3.41 0.55
CA ALA A 205 15.32 2.00 0.73
C ALA A 205 15.28 1.66 2.22
N LEU A 206 14.94 0.42 2.54
CA LEU A 206 14.97 -0.14 3.88
C LEU A 206 15.53 -1.57 3.81
N GLU A 207 16.52 -1.86 4.65
CA GLU A 207 17.12 -3.20 4.67
C GLU A 207 16.19 -4.24 5.31
N ALA A 208 16.50 -5.53 5.12
CA ALA A 208 15.66 -6.64 5.56
C ALA A 208 15.44 -6.63 7.08
N GLY A 209 16.49 -6.32 7.85
CA GLY A 209 16.38 -6.16 9.30
C GLY A 209 15.44 -5.02 9.70
N GLY A 210 15.44 -3.92 8.93
CA GLY A 210 14.53 -2.79 9.16
C GLY A 210 13.07 -3.12 8.88
N CYS A 211 12.79 -3.91 7.85
CA CYS A 211 11.43 -4.39 7.57
C CYS A 211 10.94 -5.33 8.68
N ALA A 212 11.77 -6.29 9.10
CA ALA A 212 11.45 -7.21 10.19
C ALA A 212 11.22 -6.48 11.53
N PHE A 213 12.01 -5.44 11.79
CA PHE A 213 11.83 -4.56 12.95
C PHE A 213 10.44 -3.89 12.95
N LEU A 214 10.04 -3.30 11.81
CA LEU A 214 8.74 -2.65 11.68
C LEU A 214 7.57 -3.66 11.75
N ASP A 215 7.75 -4.87 11.22
CA ASP A 215 6.78 -5.96 11.35
C ASP A 215 6.55 -6.33 12.84
N ALA A 216 7.64 -6.45 13.61
CA ALA A 216 7.57 -6.70 15.05
C ALA A 216 6.88 -5.55 15.82
N CYS A 217 7.19 -4.30 15.48
CA CYS A 217 6.50 -3.13 16.05
C CYS A 217 5.01 -3.12 15.70
N ALA A 218 4.63 -3.42 14.45
CA ALA A 218 3.24 -3.51 14.02
C ALA A 218 2.47 -4.63 14.73
N ALA A 219 3.17 -5.72 15.08
CA ALA A 219 2.64 -6.81 15.91
C ALA A 219 2.57 -6.45 17.42
N GLY A 220 2.94 -5.23 17.82
CA GLY A 220 2.89 -4.77 19.20
C GLY A 220 3.98 -5.35 20.10
N ARG A 221 5.08 -5.84 19.53
CA ARG A 221 6.18 -6.41 20.31
C ARG A 221 7.03 -5.31 21.00
N PRO A 222 7.59 -5.58 22.19
CA PRO A 222 8.57 -4.72 22.81
C PRO A 222 9.79 -4.47 21.93
N LEU A 223 10.42 -3.31 22.10
CA LEU A 223 11.55 -2.84 21.32
C LEU A 223 12.73 -3.81 21.35
N ALA A 224 12.98 -4.45 22.49
CA ALA A 224 14.02 -5.48 22.60
C ALA A 224 13.75 -6.68 21.67
N LEU A 225 12.50 -7.16 21.59
CA LEU A 225 12.15 -8.27 20.69
C LEU A 225 12.17 -7.83 19.22
N ALA A 226 11.75 -6.60 18.92
CA ALA A 226 11.85 -6.05 17.57
C ALA A 226 13.33 -5.96 17.10
N ALA A 227 14.24 -5.59 18.00
CA ALA A 227 15.67 -5.59 17.75
C ALA A 227 16.22 -7.01 17.52
N ASP A 228 15.80 -8.00 18.33
CA ASP A 228 16.19 -9.40 18.15
C ASP A 228 15.72 -9.95 16.79
N GLU A 229 14.50 -9.61 16.36
CA GLU A 229 13.96 -10.01 15.05
C GLU A 229 14.70 -9.36 13.88
N ALA A 230 15.07 -8.10 14.00
CA ALA A 230 15.89 -7.41 13.02
C ALA A 230 17.25 -8.11 12.84
N LEU A 231 17.93 -8.44 13.95
CA LEU A 231 19.21 -9.14 13.95
C LEU A 231 19.09 -10.60 13.47
N ALA A 232 17.98 -11.27 13.78
CA ALA A 232 17.71 -12.62 13.27
C ALA A 232 17.51 -12.63 11.75
N ARG A 233 16.89 -11.58 11.19
CA ARG A 233 16.72 -11.43 9.74
C ARG A 233 18.00 -10.97 9.03
N GLN A 234 18.79 -10.13 9.69
CA GLN A 234 20.01 -9.53 9.18
C GLN A 234 21.03 -9.32 10.31
N ALA A 235 21.99 -10.25 10.42
CA ALA A 235 22.91 -10.33 11.56
C ALA A 235 23.83 -9.11 11.72
N ASP A 236 24.11 -8.38 10.65
CA ASP A 236 24.93 -7.17 10.63
C ASP A 236 24.11 -5.87 10.74
N CYS A 237 22.82 -5.97 11.09
CA CYS A 237 21.94 -4.81 11.23
C CYS A 237 22.44 -3.85 12.35
N ASP A 238 22.80 -2.63 11.96
CA ASP A 238 23.10 -1.54 12.89
C ASP A 238 21.78 -0.95 13.44
N LEU A 239 21.35 -1.45 14.60
CA LEU A 239 20.11 -1.02 15.27
C LEU A 239 20.09 0.48 15.60
N ALA A 240 21.25 1.08 15.91
CA ALA A 240 21.30 2.51 16.25
C ALA A 240 21.07 3.37 14.99
N ARG A 241 21.68 2.97 13.87
CA ARG A 241 21.45 3.59 12.57
C ARG A 241 20.02 3.37 12.09
N LEU A 242 19.48 2.16 12.23
CA LEU A 242 18.10 1.84 11.88
C LEU A 242 17.11 2.72 12.64
N MET A 243 17.25 2.81 13.98
CA MET A 243 16.38 3.64 14.80
C MET A 243 16.46 5.13 14.42
N THR A 244 17.66 5.62 14.12
CA THR A 244 17.85 7.00 13.65
C THR A 244 17.10 7.24 12.35
N LEU A 245 17.24 6.33 11.36
CA LEU A 245 16.56 6.39 10.08
C LEU A 245 15.04 6.39 10.25
N LEU A 246 14.49 5.44 11.01
CA LEU A 246 13.04 5.30 11.19
C LEU A 246 12.42 6.49 11.91
N LEU A 247 13.10 7.06 12.92
CA LEU A 247 12.63 8.26 13.61
C LEU A 247 12.68 9.49 12.70
N GLN A 248 13.76 9.67 11.92
CA GLN A 248 13.88 10.76 10.95
C GLN A 248 12.87 10.67 9.81
N ALA A 249 12.58 9.44 9.35
CA ALA A 249 11.55 9.19 8.35
C ALA A 249 10.11 9.40 8.88
N GLY A 250 9.93 9.57 10.20
CA GLY A 250 8.62 9.69 10.82
C GLY A 250 7.82 8.38 10.81
N ALA A 251 8.50 7.25 10.90
CA ALA A 251 7.88 5.93 10.80
C ALA A 251 7.04 5.54 12.02
N PHE A 252 7.12 6.27 13.13
CA PHE A 252 6.40 5.98 14.38
C PHE A 252 5.54 7.16 14.84
N CYS A 253 4.38 6.88 15.45
CA CYS A 253 3.49 7.91 16.00
C CYS A 253 3.48 8.00 17.53
N SER A 254 3.81 6.90 18.23
CA SER A 254 3.87 6.87 19.68
C SER A 254 4.76 5.76 20.20
N ALA A 255 5.13 5.85 21.48
CA ALA A 255 5.80 4.81 22.23
C ALA A 255 5.05 4.60 23.55
N GLN A 256 4.78 3.35 23.91
CA GLN A 256 4.03 3.00 25.11
C GLN A 256 4.77 1.91 25.89
N THR A 257 4.71 1.92 27.21
CA THR A 257 5.18 0.80 28.02
C THR A 257 4.15 -0.32 28.04
N VAL A 258 4.61 -1.58 27.98
CA VAL A 258 3.73 -2.73 28.24
C VAL A 258 3.26 -2.65 29.69
N SER A 259 2.00 -2.26 29.92
CA SER A 259 1.39 -2.39 31.24
C SER A 259 1.12 -3.87 31.50
N ILE A 260 1.97 -4.50 32.29
CA ILE A 260 1.66 -5.82 32.86
C ILE A 260 0.51 -5.58 33.85
N PRO A 261 -0.68 -6.19 33.69
CA PRO A 261 -1.72 -6.09 34.69
C PRO A 261 -1.17 -6.70 35.98
N THR A 262 -1.05 -5.89 37.03
CA THR A 262 -0.57 -6.37 38.33
C THR A 262 -1.56 -7.43 38.82
N PRO A 263 -1.12 -8.67 39.15
CA PRO A 263 -2.02 -9.65 39.72
C PRO A 263 -2.60 -9.09 41.01
N ASN A 264 -3.93 -9.05 41.06
CA ASN A 264 -4.70 -8.58 42.21
C ASN A 264 -4.38 -9.51 43.39
N HIS A 265 -3.46 -9.10 44.27
CA HIS A 265 -3.31 -9.71 45.58
C HIS A 265 -4.55 -9.33 46.41
N GLN A 266 -5.67 -10.02 46.17
CA GLN A 266 -6.73 -10.06 47.17
C GLN A 266 -6.24 -10.93 48.32
N GLU A 267 -6.07 -10.24 49.43
CA GLU A 267 -5.64 -10.71 50.74
C GLU A 267 -6.51 -11.88 51.23
N LEU A 268 -5.85 -12.77 51.97
CA LEU A 268 -6.49 -13.74 52.82
C LEU A 268 -7.49 -13.05 53.76
N THR A 269 -8.72 -13.55 53.80
CA THR A 269 -9.50 -13.63 55.04
C THR A 269 -10.45 -14.81 54.98
#